data_AF-X1ATE0-F1
#
_entry.id   AF-X1ATE0-F1
#
_cell.length_a   1.000
_cell.length_b   1.000
_cell.length_c   1.000
_cell.angle_alpha   90.00
_cell.angle_beta   90.00
_cell.angle_gamma   90.00
#
_symmetry.space_group_name_H-M   'P 1'
#
loop_
_entity.id
_entity.type
_entity.pdbx_description
1 polymer ?
#
loop_
_entity_poly.entity_id
_entity_poly.type
_entity_poly.pdbx_seq_one_letter_code
_entity_poly.pdbx_strand_id
1 'polypeptide(L)'
;MINFDLFAEQEGNREEKKLKYSSETSFSLVLVKGNNENISYSFDTKQNLALRKNKLEFKGRFINAKSNGKKTSEIYYSHMKYDRQIKSFAYLLGFVRYESNKLAGYN
;
A
#
# COMPACT_ATOMS: atom_id res chain seq x y z
N MET A 1 2.28 -2.49 -16.15
CA MET A 1 2.01 -1.27 -15.35
C MET A 1 0.73 -0.65 -15.88
N ILE A 2 -0.32 -0.56 -15.05
CA ILE A 2 -1.58 0.08 -15.44
C ILE A 2 -1.66 1.41 -14.69
N ASN A 3 -1.74 2.51 -15.44
CA ASN A 3 -1.91 3.85 -14.88
C ASN A 3 -3.34 4.30 -15.11
N PHE A 4 -4.05 4.68 -14.05
CA PHE A 4 -5.35 5.32 -14.14
C PHE A 4 -5.23 6.73 -13.55
N ASP A 5 -5.71 7.72 -14.30
CA ASP A 5 -5.99 9.06 -13.76
C ASP A 5 -7.34 8.95 -13.04
N LEU A 6 -7.32 8.88 -11.71
CA LEU A 6 -8.55 8.92 -10.92
C LEU A 6 -8.96 10.39 -10.69
N PHE A 7 -10.21 10.73 -10.92
CA PHE A 7 -10.75 12.06 -10.65
C PHE A 7 -11.54 12.00 -9.35
N ALA A 8 -11.23 12.88 -8.40
CA ALA A 8 -12.05 13.08 -7.21
C ALA A 8 -12.80 14.41 -7.36
N GLU A 9 -14.12 14.34 -7.53
CA GLU A 9 -14.99 15.52 -7.44
C GLU A 9 -15.00 16.04 -6.00
N GLN A 10 -14.70 17.33 -5.83
CA GLN A 10 -15.10 18.07 -4.63
C GLN A 10 -16.27 18.98 -5.01
N GLU A 11 -17.39 18.82 -4.32
CA GLU A 11 -18.45 19.84 -4.28
C GLU A 11 -17.84 21.17 -3.81
N GLY A 12 -17.94 22.19 -4.65
CA GLY A 12 -17.45 23.53 -4.36
C GLY A 12 -16.04 23.79 -4.91
N ASN A 13 -16.01 24.38 -6.11
CA ASN A 13 -14.87 24.98 -6.82
C ASN A 13 -14.15 24.07 -7.85
N ARG A 14 -14.35 24.44 -9.12
CA ARG A 14 -14.00 23.73 -10.37
C ARG A 14 -12.49 23.68 -10.63
N GLU A 15 -11.79 22.74 -9.99
CA GLU A 15 -10.53 22.21 -10.50
C GLU A 15 -10.53 20.70 -10.37
N GLU A 16 -10.74 19.98 -11.48
CA GLU A 16 -10.53 18.53 -11.58
C GLU A 16 -9.06 18.21 -11.26
N LYS A 17 -8.78 17.85 -10.00
CA LYS A 17 -7.42 17.54 -9.55
C LYS A 17 -7.13 16.06 -9.81
N LYS A 18 -6.26 15.81 -10.80
CA LYS A 18 -5.77 14.47 -11.16
C LYS A 18 -5.12 13.77 -9.97
N LEU A 19 -5.68 12.64 -9.53
CA LEU A 19 -5.02 11.72 -8.63
C LEU A 19 -4.08 10.83 -9.42
N LYS A 20 -2.81 10.77 -9.00
CA LYS A 20 -1.84 9.84 -9.59
C LYS A 20 -2.00 8.49 -8.91
N TYR A 21 -2.58 7.54 -9.63
CA TYR A 21 -2.68 6.14 -9.22
C TYR A 21 -1.87 5.26 -10.16
N SER A 22 -1.05 4.39 -9.57
CA SER A 22 -0.29 3.38 -10.30
C SER A 22 -0.51 2.03 -9.65
N SER A 23 -0.86 1.05 -10.48
CA SER A 23 -1.03 -0.33 -10.06
C SER A 23 -0.16 -1.26 -10.91
N GLU A 24 0.57 -2.11 -10.22
CA GLU A 24 1.36 -3.17 -10.80
C GLU A 24 0.93 -4.49 -10.16
N THR A 25 0.42 -5.38 -10.99
CA THR A 25 0.03 -6.72 -10.57
C THR A 25 0.73 -7.71 -11.47
N SER A 26 1.34 -8.72 -10.86
CA SER A 26 2.04 -9.80 -11.52
C SER A 26 1.45 -11.12 -11.07
N PHE A 27 1.16 -11.98 -12.02
CA PHE A 27 0.71 -13.34 -11.78
C PHE A 27 1.70 -14.30 -12.43
N SER A 28 2.08 -15.35 -11.73
CA SER A 28 2.96 -16.39 -12.26
C SER A 28 2.38 -17.75 -11.92
N LEU A 29 2.41 -18.66 -12.90
CA LEU A 29 1.98 -20.04 -12.75
C LEU A 29 3.09 -20.93 -13.28
N VAL A 30 3.54 -21.87 -12.46
CA VAL A 30 4.53 -22.88 -12.81
C VAL A 30 3.88 -24.24 -12.63
N LEU A 31 3.87 -25.01 -13.72
CA LEU A 31 3.32 -26.36 -13.77
C LEU A 31 4.42 -27.31 -14.23
N VAL A 32 4.71 -28.33 -13.43
CA VAL A 32 5.66 -29.38 -13.76
C VAL A 32 4.89 -30.70 -13.75
N LYS A 33 4.95 -31.44 -14.86
CA LYS A 33 4.34 -32.77 -15.02
C LYS A 33 5.38 -33.77 -15.52
N GLY A 34 5.31 -35.00 -15.04
CA GLY A 34 6.27 -36.08 -15.30
C GLY A 34 6.16 -37.12 -14.21
N ASN A 35 7.26 -37.43 -13.53
CA ASN A 35 7.25 -38.31 -12.35
C ASN A 35 6.59 -37.69 -11.10
N ASN A 36 6.45 -36.36 -11.07
CA ASN A 36 5.75 -35.61 -10.03
C ASN A 36 4.84 -34.56 -10.69
N GLU A 37 3.73 -34.26 -10.04
CA GLU A 37 2.80 -33.18 -10.40
C GLU A 37 3.01 -31.99 -9.45
N ASN A 38 3.73 -30.97 -9.89
CA ASN A 38 3.90 -29.75 -9.10
C ASN A 38 3.16 -28.59 -9.75
N ILE A 39 2.39 -27.86 -8.95
CA ILE A 39 1.66 -26.66 -9.36
C ILE A 39 1.98 -25.58 -8.36
N SER A 40 2.58 -24.49 -8.81
CA SER A 40 2.84 -23.31 -7.98
C SER A 40 2.31 -22.07 -8.66
N TYR A 41 1.52 -21.28 -7.95
CA TYR A 41 1.01 -19.99 -8.40
C TYR A 41 1.44 -18.90 -7.43
N SER A 42 1.83 -17.76 -7.97
CA SER A 42 2.14 -16.56 -7.21
C SER A 42 1.41 -15.35 -7.77
N PHE A 43 1.00 -14.48 -6.87
CA PHE A 43 0.33 -13.23 -7.14
C PHE A 43 1.03 -12.14 -6.35
N ASP A 44 1.57 -11.14 -7.05
CA ASP A 44 2.22 -9.98 -6.47
C ASP A 44 1.46 -8.72 -6.92
N THR A 45 1.14 -7.83 -6.00
CA THR A 45 0.46 -6.56 -6.30
C THR A 45 1.13 -5.42 -5.54
N LYS A 46 1.30 -4.30 -6.22
CA LYS A 46 1.83 -3.05 -5.70
C LYS A 46 0.96 -1.92 -6.20
N GLN A 47 0.35 -1.20 -5.27
CA GLN A 47 -0.51 -0.07 -5.56
C GLN A 47 0.05 1.17 -4.88
N ASN A 48 0.23 2.22 -5.66
CA ASN A 48 0.71 3.50 -5.19
C ASN A 48 -0.33 4.57 -5.52
N LEU A 49 -0.82 5.26 -4.49
CA LEU A 49 -1.78 6.34 -4.62
C LEU A 49 -1.19 7.62 -4.01
N ALA A 50 -1.05 8.66 -4.84
CA ALA A 50 -0.62 9.98 -4.37
C ALA A 50 -1.84 10.88 -4.14
N LEU A 51 -2.10 11.22 -2.87
CA LEU A 51 -3.18 12.09 -2.42
C LEU A 51 -2.63 13.47 -2.05
N ARG A 52 -2.46 14.35 -3.04
CA ARG A 52 -1.88 15.71 -2.90
C ARG A 52 -0.48 15.72 -2.26
N LYS A 53 -0.42 15.72 -0.93
CA LYS A 53 0.80 15.73 -0.11
C LYS A 53 1.06 14.39 0.58
N ASN A 54 0.06 13.52 0.61
CA ASN A 54 0.12 12.22 1.24
C ASN A 54 0.39 11.14 0.20
N LYS A 55 1.06 10.07 0.61
CA LYS A 55 1.28 8.89 -0.23
C LYS A 55 0.74 7.67 0.50
N LEU A 56 -0.02 6.85 -0.22
CA LEU A 56 -0.44 5.53 0.22
C LEU A 56 0.24 4.50 -0.66
N GLU A 57 0.98 3.59 -0.04
CA GLU A 57 1.63 2.47 -0.70
C GLU A 57 1.04 1.17 -0.14
N PHE A 58 0.53 0.32 -1.02
CA PHE A 58 0.05 -1.01 -0.69
C PHE A 58 0.88 -2.05 -1.44
N LYS A 59 1.34 -3.07 -0.74
CA LYS A 59 2.03 -4.22 -1.30
C LYS A 59 1.35 -5.48 -0.80
N GLY A 60 0.92 -6.34 -1.71
CA GLY A 60 0.36 -7.65 -1.43
C GLY A 60 1.13 -8.72 -2.18
N ARG A 61 1.40 -9.84 -1.54
CA ARG A 61 2.03 -11.01 -2.14
C ARG A 61 1.39 -12.27 -1.62
N PHE A 62 1.15 -13.20 -2.54
CA PHE A 62 0.58 -14.49 -2.25
C PHE A 62 1.31 -15.55 -3.08
N ILE A 63 1.73 -16.63 -2.43
CA ILE A 63 2.37 -17.77 -3.08
C ILE A 63 1.69 -19.02 -2.56
N ASN A 64 1.28 -19.91 -3.45
CA ASN A 64 0.79 -21.23 -3.10
C ASN A 64 1.47 -22.26 -3.98
N ALA A 65 2.00 -23.31 -3.34
CA ALA A 65 2.63 -24.43 -4.01
C ALA A 65 1.96 -25.74 -3.57
N LYS A 66 1.71 -26.60 -4.56
CA LYS A 66 1.20 -27.95 -4.41
C LYS A 66 2.12 -28.92 -5.12
N SER A 67 2.38 -30.05 -4.48
CA SER A 67 3.14 -31.16 -5.03
C SER A 67 2.35 -32.46 -4.84
N ASN A 68 2.11 -33.19 -5.91
CA ASN A 68 1.34 -34.43 -5.95
C ASN A 68 -0.02 -34.30 -5.23
N GLY A 69 -0.73 -33.19 -5.49
CA GLY A 69 -2.02 -32.88 -4.87
C GLY A 69 -1.96 -32.40 -3.41
N LYS A 70 -0.79 -32.46 -2.73
CA LYS A 70 -0.61 -31.94 -1.37
C LYS A 70 -0.07 -30.53 -1.37
N LYS A 71 -0.62 -29.68 -0.51
CA LYS A 71 -0.15 -28.31 -0.29
C LYS A 71 1.21 -28.35 0.42
N THR A 72 2.25 -27.78 -0.20
CA THR A 72 3.61 -27.77 0.34
C THR A 72 3.98 -26.44 0.96
N SER A 73 3.50 -25.33 0.40
CA SER A 73 3.79 -23.99 0.92
C SER A 73 2.65 -23.04 0.61
N GLU A 74 2.38 -22.14 1.55
CA GLU A 74 1.48 -21.03 1.36
C GLU A 74 1.97 -19.82 2.14
N ILE A 75 2.21 -18.72 1.43
CA ILE A 75 2.78 -17.51 2.00
C ILE A 75 1.84 -16.36 1.66
N TYR A 76 1.42 -15.63 2.69
CA TYR A 76 0.67 -14.39 2.56
C TYR A 76 1.49 -13.25 3.13
N TYR A 77 1.59 -12.17 2.37
CA TYR A 77 2.23 -10.95 2.81
C TYR A 77 1.38 -9.76 2.37
N SER A 78 1.04 -8.90 3.32
CA SER A 78 0.39 -7.63 3.05
C SER A 78 1.08 -6.54 3.85
N HIS A 79 1.26 -5.39 3.21
CA HIS A 79 1.90 -4.24 3.82
C HIS A 79 1.24 -2.97 3.29
N MET A 80 0.81 -2.12 4.21
CA MET A 80 0.21 -0.82 3.91
C MET A 80 1.00 0.26 4.62
N LYS A 81 1.49 1.24 3.86
CA LYS A 81 2.21 2.39 4.36
C LYS A 81 1.47 3.67 3.97
N TYR A 82 1.26 4.53 4.95
CA TYR A 82 0.64 5.83 4.76
C TYR A 82 1.59 6.93 5.23
N ASP A 83 2.17 7.64 4.26
CA ASP A 83 3.05 8.78 4.53
C ASP A 83 2.22 10.06 4.49
N ARG A 84 1.97 10.64 5.67
CA ARG A 84 1.27 11.92 5.80
C ARG A 84 2.27 13.06 5.85
N GLN A 85 2.20 13.99 4.90
CA GLN A 85 2.92 15.27 5.04
C GLN A 85 2.11 16.20 5.94
N ILE A 86 2.44 16.18 7.22
CA ILE A 86 1.97 17.18 8.19
C ILE A 86 2.74 18.48 7.93
N LYS A 87 2.04 19.63 7.89
CA LYS A 87 2.72 20.94 7.77
C LYS A 87 3.67 21.11 8.97
N SER A 88 4.88 21.60 8.74
CA SER A 88 5.88 21.87 9.80
C SER A 88 5.32 22.73 10.93
N PHE A 89 4.43 23.67 10.63
CA PHE A 89 3.73 24.48 11.64
C PHE A 89 2.89 23.66 12.63
N ALA A 90 2.27 22.57 12.20
CA ALA A 90 1.49 21.71 13.11
C ALA A 90 2.40 20.91 14.06
N TYR A 91 3.60 20.55 13.63
CA TYR A 91 4.63 20.02 14.53
C TYR A 91 5.07 21.06 15.56
N LEU A 92 5.26 22.30 15.13
CA LEU A 92 5.68 23.41 15.99
C LEU A 92 4.60 23.74 17.03
N LEU A 93 3.32 23.75 16.65
CA LEU A 93 2.20 23.89 17.60
C LEU A 93 2.15 22.75 18.61
N GLY A 94 2.38 21.50 18.18
CA GLY A 94 2.45 20.35 19.07
C GLY A 94 3.61 20.46 20.06
N PHE A 95 4.78 20.89 19.59
CA PHE A 95 5.97 21.11 20.40
C PHE A 95 5.77 22.24 21.42
N VAL A 96 5.25 23.39 21.00
CA VAL A 96 4.94 24.52 21.90
C VAL A 96 3.94 24.10 22.97
N ARG A 97 2.91 23.34 22.59
CA ARG A 97 1.90 22.85 23.53
C ARG A 97 2.48 21.83 24.52
N TYR A 98 3.35 20.94 24.05
CA TYR A 98 4.06 19.99 24.90
C TYR A 98 4.97 20.70 25.91
N GLU A 99 5.82 21.62 25.45
CA GLU A 99 6.69 22.44 26.31
C GLU A 99 5.86 23.24 27.33
N SER A 100 4.76 23.87 26.90
CA SER A 100 3.89 24.62 27.81
C SER A 100 3.22 23.74 28.86
N ASN A 101 2.74 22.54 28.48
CA ASN A 101 2.14 21.59 29.42
C ASN A 101 3.17 21.07 30.43
N LYS A 102 4.39 20.78 29.97
CA LYS A 102 5.51 20.36 30.82
C LYS A 102 5.91 21.44 31.81
N LEU A 103 6.00 22.70 31.37
CA LEU A 103 6.27 23.86 32.24
C LEU A 103 5.14 24.11 33.23
N ALA A 104 3.89 23.83 32.84
CA ALA A 104 2.72 23.94 33.71
C ALA A 104 2.53 22.74 34.67
N GLY A 105 3.44 21.75 34.65
CA GLY A 105 3.42 20.61 35.57
C GLY A 105 2.40 19.53 35.23
N TYR A 106 1.82 19.54 34.02
CA TYR A 106 0.99 18.44 33.54
C TYR A 106 1.92 17.33 33.00
N ASN A 107 1.77 16.11 33.53
CA ASN A 107 2.46 14.90 33.07
C ASN A 107 1.80 14.30 31.83
#